data_AF-A0A952XPB4-F1
#
_entry.id   AF-A0A952XPB4-F1
#
_cell.length_a   1.000
_cell.length_b   1.000
_cell.length_c   1.000
_cell.angle_alpha   90.00
_cell.angle_beta   90.00
_cell.angle_gamma   90.00
#
_symmetry.space_group_name_H-M   'P 1'
#
loop_
_entity.id
_entity.type
_entity.pdbx_description
1 polymer ?
#
loop_
_entity_poly.entity_id
_entity_poly.type
_entity_poly.pdbx_seq_one_letter_code
_entity_poly.pdbx_strand_id
1 'polypeptide(L)' 'MAILVDTHKIYSKLIAAGFEKKEADAIVDSFAMVQEDAATKGDIELLRRELQVVEQKLLVNTWIVGTAIVGVIAAFNLLG' A
#
# COMPACT_ATOMS: atom_id res chain seq x y z
N MET A 1 -3.82 -12.22 6.21
CA MET A 1 -4.17 -12.31 7.64
C MET A 1 -5.43 -11.50 7.83
N ALA A 2 -6.60 -12.14 7.77
CA ALA A 2 -7.88 -11.48 8.00
C ALA A 2 -7.91 -11.02 9.46
N ILE A 3 -8.13 -9.74 9.71
CA ILE A 3 -8.46 -9.26 11.05
C ILE A 3 -9.90 -9.70 11.26
N LEU A 4 -10.11 -10.89 11.82
CA LEU A 4 -11.43 -11.38 12.17
C LEU A 4 -11.96 -10.53 13.32
N VAL A 5 -12.69 -9.47 12.98
CA VAL A 5 -13.43 -8.66 13.94
C VAL A 5 -14.64 -9.46 14.38
N ASP A 6 -14.67 -9.84 15.66
CA ASP A 6 -15.81 -10.52 16.29
C ASP A 6 -16.97 -9.52 16.43
N THR A 7 -17.83 -9.50 15.42
CA THR A 7 -19.01 -8.64 15.33
C THR A 7 -19.97 -8.88 16.50
N HIS A 8 -20.05 -10.10 17.03
CA HIS A 8 -20.89 -10.43 18.18
C HIS A 8 -20.35 -9.79 19.47
N LYS A 9 -19.03 -9.74 19.65
CA LYS A 9 -18.40 -9.08 20.79
C LYS A 9 -18.54 -7.55 20.74
N ILE A 10 -18.53 -6.95 19.56
CA ILE A 10 -18.79 -5.51 19.39
C ILE A 10 -20.26 -5.21 19.67
N TYR A 11 -21.17 -5.97 19.07
CA TYR A 11 -22.61 -5.85 19.29
C TYR A 11 -22.97 -5.96 20.77
N SER A 12 -22.48 -6.98 21.48
CA SER A 12 -22.77 -7.18 22.90
C SER A 12 -22.26 -6.03 23.78
N LYS A 13 -21.12 -5.41 23.44
CA LYS A 13 -20.62 -4.22 24.13
C LYS A 13 -21.47 -2.98 23.87
N LEU A 14 -21.96 -2.80 22.64
CA LEU A 14 -22.82 -1.67 22.28
C LEU A 14 -24.15 -1.74 23.01
N ILE A 15 -24.78 -2.93 23.05
CA ILE A 15 -25.98 -3.16 23.84
C ILE A 15 -25.72 -2.92 25.34
N ALA A 16 -24.61 -3.43 25.87
CA ALA A 16 -24.25 -3.21 27.29
C ALA A 16 -23.97 -1.73 27.62
N ALA A 17 -23.59 -0.93 26.63
CA ALA A 17 -23.40 0.52 26.76
C ALA A 17 -24.71 1.32 26.63
N GLY A 18 -25.85 0.65 26.40
CA GLY A 18 -27.18 1.26 26.33
C GLY A 18 -27.62 1.70 24.94
N PHE A 19 -26.90 1.31 23.88
CA PHE A 19 -27.34 1.56 22.51
C PHE A 19 -28.56 0.72 22.16
N GLU A 20 -29.47 1.28 21.37
CA GLU A 20 -30.58 0.50 20.84
C GLU A 20 -30.06 -0.52 19.81
N LYS A 21 -30.79 -1.64 19.69
CA LYS A 21 -30.43 -2.73 18.77
C LYS A 21 -30.16 -2.24 17.33
N LYS A 22 -31.00 -1.33 16.83
CA LYS A 22 -30.85 -0.76 15.48
C LYS A 22 -29.55 0.03 15.32
N GLU A 23 -29.13 0.75 16.35
CA GLU A 23 -27.91 1.54 16.32
C GLU A 23 -26.68 0.63 16.41
N ALA A 24 -26.74 -0.39 17.26
CA ALA A 24 -25.69 -1.39 17.37
C ALA A 24 -25.47 -2.18 16.07
N ASP A 25 -26.56 -2.59 15.41
CA ASP A 25 -26.50 -3.29 14.11
C ASP A 25 -25.87 -2.39 13.03
N ALA A 26 -26.29 -1.13 12.91
CA ALA A 26 -25.75 -0.19 11.92
C ALA A 26 -24.24 0.09 12.11
N ILE A 27 -23.79 0.18 13.36
CA ILE A 27 -22.36 0.37 13.67
C ILE A 27 -21.56 -0.87 13.27
N VAL A 28 -22.05 -2.06 13.62
CA VAL A 28 -21.38 -3.34 13.30
C VAL A 28 -21.27 -3.55 11.78
N ASP A 29 -22.35 -3.27 11.05
CA ASP A 29 -22.37 -3.38 9.58
C ASP A 29 -21.35 -2.43 8.93
N SER A 30 -21.20 -1.22 9.46
CA SER A 30 -20.21 -0.25 8.97
C SER A 30 -18.77 -0.75 9.10
N PHE A 31 -18.44 -1.46 10.19
CA PHE A 31 -17.13 -2.06 10.38
C PHE A 31 -16.90 -3.30 9.51
N ALA A 32 -17.95 -4.05 9.18
CA ALA A 32 -17.86 -5.16 8.25
C ALA A 32 -17.52 -4.67 6.83
N MET A 33 -18.12 -3.57 6.38
CA MET A 33 -17.83 -2.96 5.07
C MET A 33 -16.38 -2.47 4.96
N VAL A 34 -15.83 -1.87 6.02
CA VAL A 34 -14.43 -1.38 6.01
C VAL A 34 -13.40 -2.50 5.90
N GLN A 35 -13.76 -3.72 6.33
CA GLN A 35 -12.84 -4.86 6.31
C GLN A 35 -12.68 -5.47 4.91
N GLU A 36 -13.67 -5.32 4.04
CA GLU A 36 -13.67 -5.91 2.69
C GLU A 36 -12.66 -5.22 1.76
N ASP A 37 -12.46 -3.91 1.91
CA ASP A 37 -11.56 -3.08 1.09
C ASP A 37 -10.23 -2.70 1.78
N ALA A 38 -9.97 -3.19 3.00
CA ALA A 38 -8.76 -2.85 3.73
C ALA A 38 -7.56 -3.67 3.22
N ALA A 39 -6.59 -2.99 2.58
CA ALA A 39 -5.30 -3.59 2.24
C ALA A 39 -4.62 -4.18 3.49
N THR A 40 -4.19 -5.44 3.41
CA THR A 40 -3.52 -6.08 4.53
C THR A 40 -2.08 -5.58 4.66
N LYS A 41 -1.47 -5.77 5.84
CA LYS A 41 -0.04 -5.47 6.04
C LYS A 41 0.87 -6.19 5.02
N GLY A 42 0.45 -7.36 4.53
CA GLY A 42 1.16 -8.11 3.50
C GLY A 42 1.12 -7.41 2.14
N ASP A 43 -0.05 -6.88 1.76
CA ASP A 43 -0.23 -6.16 0.49
C ASP A 43 0.59 -4.87 0.47
N ILE A 44 0.65 -4.16 1.60
CA ILE A 44 1.48 -2.94 1.75
C ILE A 44 2.98 -3.28 1.65
N GLU A 45 3.41 -4.37 2.28
CA GLU A 45 4.81 -4.83 2.23
C GLU A 45 5.19 -5.27 0.81
N LEU A 46 4.30 -5.94 0.09
CA LEU A 46 4.49 -6.27 -1.32
C LEU A 46 4.65 -5.01 -2.17
N LEU A 47 3.74 -4.04 -2.01
CA LEU A 47 3.78 -2.77 -2.73
C LEU A 47 5.09 -2.01 -2.46
N ARG A 48 5.58 -2.02 -1.21
CA ARG A 48 6.84 -1.40 -0.82
C ARG A 48 8.03 -2.04 -1.52
N ARG A 49 8.04 -3.37 -1.64
CA ARG A 49 9.10 -4.10 -2.35
C ARG A 49 9.09 -3.82 -3.85
N GLU A 50 7.91 -3.80 -4.46
CA GLU A 50 7.76 -3.46 -5.89
C GLU A 50 8.25 -2.03 -6.18
N LEU A 51 7.91 -1.07 -5.32
CA LEU A 51 8.41 0.31 -5.41
C LEU A 51 9.93 0.38 -5.34
N GLN A 52 10.57 -0.32 -4.39
CA GLN A 52 12.03 -0.35 -4.28
C GLN A 52 12.71 -0.91 -5.55
N VAL A 53 12.12 -1.95 -6.15
CA VAL A 53 12.64 -2.51 -7.41
C VAL A 53 12.51 -1.50 -8.55
N VAL A 54 11.39 -0.78 -8.63
CA VAL A 54 11.17 0.25 -9.64
C VAL A 54 12.15 1.43 -9.46
N GLU A 55 12.35 1.92 -8.24
CA GLU A 55 13.32 2.97 -7.93
C GLU A 55 14.75 2.56 -8.32
N GLN A 56 15.17 1.33 -7.99
CA GLN A 56 16.47 0.82 -8.37
C GLN A 56 16.64 0.74 -9.90
N LYS A 57 15.62 0.25 -10.62
CA LYS A 57 15.64 0.22 -12.09
C LYS A 57 15.74 1.62 -12.69
N LEU A 58 15.05 2.60 -12.12
CA LEU A 58 15.11 3.99 -12.54
C LEU A 58 16.50 4.60 -12.33
N LEU A 59 17.12 4.36 -11.17
CA LEU A 59 18.48 4.82 -10.89
C LEU A 59 19.49 4.20 -11.86
N VAL A 60 19.41 2.88 -12.08
CA VAL A 60 20.29 2.18 -13.02
C VAL A 60 20.13 2.71 -14.44
N ASN A 61 18.89 2.85 -14.92
CA ASN A 61 18.62 3.43 -16.25
C ASN A 61 19.13 4.86 -16.38
N THR A 62 19.00 5.67 -15.33
CA THR A 62 19.50 7.05 -15.32
C THR A 62 21.02 7.09 -15.47
N TRP A 63 21.74 6.24 -14.73
CA TRP A 63 23.19 6.13 -14.84
C TRP A 63 23.63 5.64 -16.23
N ILE A 64 22.94 4.64 -16.81
CA ILE A 64 23.24 4.12 -18.14
C ILE A 64 23.08 5.20 -19.22
N VAL A 65 21.99 5.97 -19.16
CA VAL A 65 21.77 7.07 -20.11
C VAL A 65 22.81 8.17 -19.91
N GLY A 66 23.12 8.52 -18.66
CA GLY A 66 24.14 9.52 -18.34
C GLY A 66 25.53 9.14 -18.87
N THR A 67 25.95 7.88 -18.69
CA THR A 67 27.26 7.42 -19.21
C THR A 67 27.28 7.35 -20.73
N ALA A 68 26.18 6.98 -21.37
CA ALA A 68 26.08 6.99 -22.84
C ALA A 68 26.24 8.41 -23.42
N ILE A 69 25.59 9.40 -22.82
CA ILE A 69 25.72 10.81 -23.25
C ILE A 69 27.17 11.30 -23.11
N VAL A 70 27.81 11.04 -21.96
CA VAL A 70 29.21 11.41 -21.74
C VAL A 70 30.14 10.74 -22.75
N GLY A 71 29.90 9.46 -23.04
CA GLY A 71 30.68 8.71 -24.04
C GLY A 71 30.59 9.31 -25.44
N VAL A 72 29.39 9.73 -25.86
CA VAL A 72 29.18 10.40 -27.15
C VAL A 72 29.93 11.74 -27.21
N ILE A 73 29.83 12.57 -26.16
CA ILE A 73 30.54 13.85 -26.08
C ILE A 73 32.06 13.65 -26.14
N ALA A 74 32.57 12.67 -25.40
CA ALA A 74 34.01 12.36 -25.40
C ALA A 74 34.50 11.90 -26.78
N ALA A 75 33.71 11.09 -27.50
CA ALA A 75 34.04 10.63 -28.84
C ALA A 75 34.08 11.80 -29.84
N PHE A 76 33.13 12.74 -29.77
CA PHE A 76 33.14 13.94 -30.61
C PHE A 76 34.35 14.85 -30.33
N ASN A 77 34.72 15.05 -29.06
CA ASN A 77 35.90 15.84 -28.69
C ASN A 77 37.24 15.20 -29.08
N LEU A 78 37.29 13.88 -29.29
CA LEU A 78 38.50 13.16 -29.72
C LEU A 78 38.64 13.08 -31.25
N LEU A 79 37.54 13.25 -32.00
CA LEU A 79 37.50 13.11 -33.46
C LEU A 79 37.44 14.46 -34.21
N GLY A 80 37.18 15.58 -33.51
CA GLY A 80 37.23 16.94 -34.03
C GLY A 80 38.53 17.65 -33.66
#